data_AF-A0A4D4LMK9-F1
#
_entry.id   AF-A0A4D4LMK9-F1
#
_cell.length_a   1.000
_cell.length_b   1.000
_cell.length_c   1.000
_cell.angle_alpha   90.00
_cell.angle_beta   90.00
_cell.angle_gamma   90.00
#
_symmetry.space_group_name_H-M   'P 1'
#
loop_
_entity.id
_entity.type
_entity.pdbx_description
1 polymer ?
#
loop_
_entity_poly.entity_id
_entity_poly.type
_entity_poly.pdbx_seq_one_letter_code
_entity_poly.pdbx_strand_id
1 'polypeptide(L)'
;MLPGPGEREVPTEIEDTLHWIAKASRPLNDLADPVTAREVLDSFKIHLDGKAAAAETVRRKRYSFVNALHYAVDLGEFKENPLIAVRWQKPKVSSEVDPRLVVNPQQAVSLLHAVSYVGGYRRARGRRLVGLFACMYFAGLRPAEDIGLSEADLTLPEHGWGTVLLHRTRPSVGKQWTDSGRATTTEG
;
A
#
# COMPACT_ATOMS: atom_id res chain seq x y z
N MET A 1 -24.20 15.44 10.28
CA MET A 1 -24.30 15.11 8.84
C MET A 1 -23.19 15.84 8.13
N LEU A 2 -22.26 15.12 7.48
CA LEU A 2 -21.27 15.75 6.61
C LEU A 2 -21.98 16.19 5.33
N PRO A 3 -21.78 17.41 4.83
CA PRO A 3 -22.43 17.87 3.60
C PRO A 3 -22.10 16.94 2.44
N GLY A 4 -23.10 16.70 1.58
CA GLY A 4 -22.97 15.84 0.41
C GLY A 4 -21.91 16.37 -0.56
N PRO A 5 -21.39 15.55 -1.49
CA PRO A 5 -20.35 15.96 -2.43
C PRO A 5 -20.69 17.24 -3.23
N GLY A 6 -21.98 17.49 -3.48
CA GLY A 6 -22.46 18.68 -4.22
C GLY A 6 -22.76 19.93 -3.39
N GLU A 7 -22.69 19.86 -2.07
CA GLU A 7 -22.99 21.00 -1.16
C GLU A 7 -21.72 21.68 -0.62
N ARG A 8 -20.55 21.24 -1.05
CA ARG A 8 -19.27 21.80 -0.61
C ARG A 8 -18.83 22.88 -1.59
N GLU A 9 -18.72 24.11 -1.13
CA GLU A 9 -18.02 25.16 -1.88
C GLU A 9 -16.60 24.70 -2.15
N VAL A 10 -16.26 24.60 -3.44
CA VAL A 10 -14.91 24.26 -3.88
C VAL A 10 -14.09 25.55 -3.78
N PRO A 11 -12.98 25.57 -3.00
CA PRO A 11 -12.10 26.72 -2.94
C PRO A 11 -11.63 27.15 -4.33
N THR A 12 -11.58 28.45 -4.60
CA THR A 12 -11.22 29.01 -5.92
C THR A 12 -9.88 28.49 -6.44
N GLU A 13 -8.90 28.29 -5.56
CA GLU A 13 -7.60 27.71 -5.92
C GLU A 13 -7.71 26.30 -6.52
N ILE A 14 -8.65 25.48 -6.03
CA ILE A 14 -8.92 24.14 -6.55
C ILE A 14 -9.64 24.22 -7.89
N GLU A 15 -10.59 25.14 -8.05
CA GLU A 15 -11.30 25.38 -9.30
C GLU A 15 -10.34 25.80 -10.42
N ASP A 16 -9.46 26.77 -10.16
CA ASP A 16 -8.43 27.21 -11.11
C ASP A 16 -7.48 26.07 -11.51
N THR A 17 -7.10 25.24 -10.52
CA THR A 17 -6.25 24.07 -10.76
C THR A 17 -6.96 23.03 -11.63
N LEU A 18 -8.23 22.72 -11.35
CA LEU A 18 -9.03 21.80 -12.15
C LEU A 18 -9.22 22.32 -13.58
N HIS A 19 -9.45 23.62 -13.74
CA HIS A 19 -9.58 24.24 -15.05
C HIS A 19 -8.27 24.15 -15.85
N TRP A 20 -7.12 24.41 -15.21
CA TRP A 20 -5.81 24.22 -15.83
C TRP A 20 -5.57 22.75 -16.23
N ILE A 21 -5.90 21.79 -15.35
CA ILE A 21 -5.77 20.36 -15.63
C ILE A 21 -6.65 19.98 -16.84
N ALA A 22 -7.91 20.43 -16.87
CA ALA A 22 -8.82 20.15 -17.98
C ALA A 22 -8.29 20.67 -19.32
N LYS A 23 -7.64 21.84 -19.32
CA LYS A 23 -7.01 22.42 -20.53
C LYS A 23 -5.71 21.73 -20.93
N ALA A 24 -4.93 21.26 -19.96
CA ALA A 24 -3.64 20.61 -20.20
C ALA A 24 -3.74 19.09 -20.47
N SER A 25 -4.90 18.48 -20.19
CA SER A 25 -5.13 17.05 -20.33
C SER A 25 -5.76 16.71 -21.68
N ARG A 26 -5.50 15.49 -22.17
CA ARG A 26 -6.20 14.94 -23.33
C ARG A 26 -7.63 14.53 -22.96
N PRO A 27 -8.59 14.63 -23.89
CA PRO A 27 -9.95 14.17 -23.63
C PRO A 27 -9.98 12.65 -23.43
N LEU A 28 -10.86 12.19 -22.54
CA LEU A 28 -10.96 10.77 -22.20
C LEU A 28 -11.25 9.90 -23.44
N ASN A 29 -12.07 10.41 -24.36
CA ASN A 29 -12.45 9.74 -25.61
C ASN A 29 -11.26 9.37 -26.51
N ASP A 30 -10.12 10.06 -26.40
CA ASP A 30 -8.92 9.71 -27.15
C ASP A 30 -8.41 8.30 -26.80
N LEU A 31 -8.73 7.78 -25.60
CA LEU A 31 -8.39 6.42 -25.21
C LEU A 31 -9.15 5.35 -25.99
N ALA A 32 -10.21 5.71 -26.73
CA ALA A 32 -10.87 4.77 -27.64
C ALA A 32 -9.97 4.38 -28.81
N ASP A 33 -8.98 5.21 -29.17
CA ASP A 33 -7.95 4.86 -30.14
C ASP A 33 -6.93 3.87 -29.54
N PRO A 34 -6.79 2.66 -30.10
CA PRO A 34 -5.84 1.66 -29.61
C PRO A 34 -4.38 2.13 -29.61
N VAL A 35 -4.00 3.07 -30.49
CA VAL A 35 -2.63 3.62 -30.54
C VAL A 35 -2.37 4.49 -29.32
N THR A 36 -3.24 5.47 -29.08
CA THR A 36 -3.17 6.33 -27.89
C THR A 36 -3.21 5.51 -26.59
N ALA A 37 -4.11 4.52 -26.50
CA ALA A 37 -4.18 3.65 -25.33
C ALA A 37 -2.89 2.84 -25.11
N ARG A 38 -2.21 2.42 -26.18
CA ARG A 38 -0.91 1.74 -26.10
C ARG A 38 0.19 2.68 -25.62
N GLU A 39 0.24 3.91 -26.12
CA GLU A 39 1.22 4.92 -25.67
C GLU A 39 1.11 5.18 -24.17
N VAL A 40 -0.11 5.28 -23.64
CA VAL A 40 -0.34 5.42 -22.19
C VAL A 40 0.19 4.21 -21.43
N LEU A 41 -0.08 2.98 -21.90
CA LEU A 41 0.46 1.78 -21.26
C LEU A 41 1.99 1.71 -21.35
N ASP A 42 2.59 2.17 -22.44
CA ASP A 42 4.04 2.23 -22.59
C ASP A 42 4.67 3.30 -21.69
N SER A 43 3.98 4.42 -21.43
CA SER A 43 4.40 5.41 -20.43
C SER A 43 4.53 4.81 -19.03
N PHE A 44 3.75 3.79 -18.68
CA PHE A 44 3.84 3.14 -17.37
C PHE A 44 5.16 2.40 -17.14
N LYS A 45 5.84 2.00 -18.23
CA LYS A 45 7.16 1.35 -18.20
C LYS A 45 8.29 2.32 -17.86
N ILE A 46 8.02 3.63 -17.80
CA ILE A 46 9.02 4.65 -17.56
C ILE A 46 8.67 5.41 -16.28
N HIS A 47 9.69 5.79 -15.52
CA HIS A 47 9.59 6.68 -14.37
C HIS A 47 9.69 8.16 -14.82
N LEU A 48 9.35 9.09 -13.92
CA LEU A 48 9.48 10.53 -14.22
C LEU A 48 10.94 10.96 -14.44
N ASP A 49 11.90 10.18 -13.94
CA ASP A 49 13.33 10.37 -14.17
C ASP A 49 13.83 9.74 -15.49
N GLY A 50 12.91 9.20 -16.32
CA GLY A 50 13.23 8.57 -17.60
C GLY A 50 13.74 7.13 -17.51
N LYS A 51 13.88 6.55 -16.31
CA LYS A 51 14.37 5.16 -16.15
C LYS A 51 13.26 4.13 -16.29
N ALA A 52 13.64 2.90 -16.60
CA ALA A 52 12.70 1.78 -16.68
C ALA A 52 12.09 1.47 -15.30
N ALA A 53 10.76 1.31 -15.27
CA ALA A 53 10.03 0.95 -14.08
C ALA A 53 10.10 -0.54 -13.79
N ALA A 54 10.14 -0.88 -12.49
CA ALA A 54 10.07 -2.28 -12.05
C ALA A 54 8.80 -2.97 -12.57
N ALA A 55 8.93 -4.24 -12.98
CA ALA A 55 7.83 -5.01 -13.57
C ALA A 55 6.55 -5.01 -12.72
N GLU A 56 6.68 -5.11 -11.40
CA GLU A 56 5.55 -5.07 -10.46
C GLU A 56 4.91 -3.68 -10.38
N THR A 57 5.70 -2.62 -10.48
CA THR A 57 5.18 -1.24 -10.54
C THR A 57 4.36 -1.02 -11.80
N VAL A 58 4.85 -1.49 -12.95
CA VAL A 58 4.14 -1.43 -14.23
C VAL A 58 2.81 -2.19 -14.14
N ARG A 59 2.84 -3.40 -13.56
CA ARG A 59 1.63 -4.21 -13.33
C ARG A 59 0.61 -3.48 -12.46
N ARG A 60 1.03 -2.89 -11.35
CA ARG A 60 0.16 -2.14 -10.43
C ARG A 60 -0.48 -0.94 -11.11
N LYS A 61 0.31 -0.12 -11.82
CA LYS A 61 -0.21 1.04 -12.58
C LYS A 61 -1.29 0.61 -13.57
N ARG A 62 -1.04 -0.45 -14.34
CA ARG A 62 -2.04 -1.00 -15.28
C ARG A 62 -3.31 -1.47 -14.56
N TYR A 63 -3.17 -2.16 -13.42
CA TYR A 63 -4.35 -2.65 -12.69
C TYR A 63 -5.25 -1.49 -12.23
N SER A 64 -4.66 -0.46 -11.62
CA SER A 64 -5.40 0.76 -11.23
C SER A 64 -6.05 1.44 -12.44
N PHE A 65 -5.33 1.52 -13.57
CA PHE A 65 -5.85 2.15 -14.79
C PHE A 65 -7.02 1.36 -15.41
N VAL A 66 -6.92 0.02 -15.48
CA VAL A 66 -8.02 -0.84 -15.95
C VAL A 66 -9.27 -0.65 -15.09
N ASN A 67 -9.12 -0.59 -13.76
CA ASN A 67 -10.26 -0.37 -12.86
C ASN A 67 -10.88 1.01 -13.04
N ALA A 68 -10.06 2.05 -13.23
CA ALA A 68 -10.56 3.39 -13.53
C ALA A 68 -11.38 3.42 -14.83
N LEU A 69 -10.97 2.67 -15.85
CA LEU A 69 -11.73 2.57 -17.10
C LEU A 69 -13.00 1.73 -16.98
N HIS A 70 -13.03 0.71 -16.12
CA HIS A 70 -14.30 0.04 -15.79
C HIS A 70 -15.27 1.02 -15.13
N TYR A 71 -14.79 1.84 -14.21
CA TYR A 71 -15.62 2.88 -13.62
C TYR A 71 -16.12 3.91 -14.66
N ALA A 72 -15.29 4.27 -15.65
CA ALA A 72 -15.72 5.13 -16.75
C ALA A 72 -16.80 4.48 -17.64
N VAL A 73 -16.74 3.15 -17.83
CA VAL A 73 -17.81 2.39 -18.50
C VAL A 73 -19.10 2.42 -17.67
N ASP A 74 -19.02 2.25 -16.34
CA ASP A 74 -20.17 2.33 -15.45
C ASP A 74 -20.85 3.71 -15.48
N LEU A 75 -20.06 4.77 -15.70
CA LEU A 75 -20.55 6.14 -15.91
C LEU A 75 -21.13 6.38 -17.32
N GLY A 76 -20.98 5.44 -18.25
CA GLY A 76 -21.48 5.52 -19.62
C GLY A 76 -20.58 6.28 -20.60
N GLU A 77 -19.37 6.67 -20.19
CA GLU A 77 -18.38 7.34 -21.07
C GLU A 77 -17.88 6.40 -22.18
N PHE A 78 -17.84 5.10 -21.89
CA PHE A 78 -17.48 4.06 -22.86
C PHE A 78 -18.49 2.92 -22.85
N LYS A 79 -18.69 2.27 -24.01
CA LYS A 79 -19.50 1.05 -24.11
C LYS A 79 -18.80 -0.16 -23.48
N GLU A 80 -17.48 -0.24 -23.68
CA GLU A 80 -16.62 -1.32 -23.19
C GLU A 80 -15.22 -0.76 -22.88
N ASN A 81 -14.44 -1.48 -22.08
CA ASN A 81 -13.10 -1.02 -21.71
C ASN A 81 -12.17 -0.99 -22.94
N PRO A 82 -11.64 0.18 -23.35
CA PRO A 82 -10.85 0.30 -24.57
C PRO A 82 -9.54 -0.49 -24.52
N LEU A 83 -9.06 -0.85 -23.33
CA LEU A 83 -7.84 -1.66 -23.16
C LEU A 83 -8.00 -3.13 -23.56
N ILE A 84 -9.23 -3.61 -23.81
CA ILE A 84 -9.48 -4.97 -24.30
C ILE A 84 -8.89 -5.15 -25.71
N ALA A 85 -9.01 -4.13 -26.56
CA ALA A 85 -8.50 -4.17 -27.93
C ALA A 85 -6.97 -4.09 -28.01
N VAL A 86 -6.30 -3.59 -26.95
CA VAL A 86 -4.87 -3.32 -26.97
C VAL A 86 -4.05 -4.58 -26.64
N ARG A 87 -3.37 -5.14 -27.65
CA ARG A 87 -2.42 -6.23 -27.48
C ARG A 87 -1.10 -5.74 -26.87
N TRP A 88 -1.02 -5.66 -25.55
CA TRP A 88 0.16 -5.18 -24.84
C TRP A 88 0.88 -6.28 -24.06
N GLN A 89 2.21 -6.36 -24.22
CA GLN A 89 3.03 -7.35 -23.54
C GLN A 89 3.31 -6.91 -22.09
N LYS A 90 2.72 -7.65 -21.15
CA LYS A 90 2.92 -7.44 -19.71
C LYS A 90 4.36 -7.84 -19.33
N PRO A 91 5.07 -7.05 -18.51
CA PRO A 91 6.34 -7.47 -17.93
C PRO A 91 6.16 -8.74 -17.09
N LYS A 92 7.08 -9.69 -17.20
CA LYS A 92 7.10 -10.86 -16.31
C LYS A 92 7.57 -10.40 -14.93
N VAL A 93 6.79 -10.69 -13.90
CA VAL A 93 7.17 -10.48 -12.51
C VAL A 93 7.58 -11.84 -11.95
N SER A 94 8.83 -11.98 -11.52
CA SER A 94 9.25 -13.09 -10.67
C SER A 94 9.07 -12.68 -9.22
N SER A 95 8.39 -13.51 -8.44
CA SER A 95 8.27 -13.37 -6.99
C SER A 95 9.08 -14.47 -6.31
N GLU A 96 10.35 -14.59 -6.70
CA GLU A 96 11.25 -15.58 -6.11
C GLU A 96 11.90 -14.96 -4.87
N VAL A 97 11.63 -15.54 -3.71
CA VAL A 97 12.28 -15.20 -2.46
C VAL A 97 13.41 -16.22 -2.26
N ASP A 98 14.66 -15.76 -2.21
CA ASP A 98 15.78 -16.64 -1.89
C ASP A 98 15.69 -17.07 -0.41
N PRO A 99 15.46 -18.36 -0.11
CA PRO A 99 15.37 -18.84 1.27
C PRO A 99 16.63 -18.59 2.10
N ARG A 100 17.79 -18.38 1.46
CA ARG A 100 19.06 -18.08 2.14
C ARG A 100 19.10 -16.67 2.73
N LEU A 101 18.23 -15.78 2.25
CA LEU A 101 18.05 -14.44 2.81
C LEU A 101 17.07 -14.44 3.99
N VAL A 102 16.37 -15.55 4.24
CA VAL A 102 15.41 -15.68 5.33
C VAL A 102 16.14 -16.09 6.60
N VAL A 103 15.79 -15.41 7.70
CA VAL A 103 16.39 -15.61 9.01
C VAL A 103 16.03 -16.99 9.56
N ASN A 104 17.05 -17.80 9.89
CA ASN A 104 16.83 -19.09 10.55
C ASN A 104 16.53 -18.91 12.07
N PRO A 105 16.02 -19.94 12.76
CA PRO A 105 15.62 -19.78 14.17
C PRO A 105 16.74 -19.35 15.11
N GLN A 106 17.97 -19.81 14.87
CA GLN A 106 19.12 -19.42 15.70
C GLN A 106 19.49 -17.95 15.48
N GLN A 107 19.51 -17.50 14.22
CA GLN A 107 19.74 -16.11 13.85
C GLN A 107 18.64 -15.21 14.40
N ALA A 108 17.38 -15.63 14.39
CA ALA A 108 16.28 -14.86 14.94
C ALA A 108 16.47 -14.61 16.44
N VAL A 109 16.81 -15.66 17.20
CA VAL A 109 17.12 -15.52 18.64
C VAL A 109 18.30 -14.56 18.86
N SER A 110 19.40 -14.69 18.09
CA SER A 110 20.54 -13.77 18.19
C SER A 110 20.16 -12.32 17.87
N LEU A 111 19.32 -12.10 16.85
CA LEU A 111 18.83 -10.76 16.48
C LEU A 111 17.94 -10.18 17.57
N LEU A 112 17.04 -10.98 18.17
CA LEU A 112 16.22 -10.55 19.30
C LEU A 112 17.07 -10.15 20.51
N HIS A 113 18.12 -10.92 20.81
CA HIS A 113 19.10 -10.53 21.83
C HIS A 113 19.78 -9.21 21.48
N ALA A 114 20.25 -9.02 20.25
CA ALA A 114 20.89 -7.78 19.82
C ALA A 114 19.95 -6.56 19.95
N VAL A 115 18.68 -6.72 19.54
CA VAL A 115 17.65 -5.68 19.64
C VAL A 115 17.38 -5.28 21.10
N SER A 116 17.52 -6.21 22.06
CA SER A 116 17.31 -5.92 23.48
C SER A 116 18.22 -4.81 24.03
N TYR A 117 19.41 -4.62 23.44
CA TYR A 117 20.38 -3.58 23.83
C TYR A 117 20.11 -2.20 23.21
N VAL A 118 19.13 -2.08 22.31
CA VAL A 118 18.86 -0.84 21.57
C VAL A 118 18.10 0.17 22.45
N GLY A 119 18.60 1.41 22.50
CA GLY A 119 17.94 2.52 23.19
C GLY A 119 18.12 2.42 24.70
N GLY A 120 19.04 3.23 25.23
CA GLY A 120 19.54 3.14 26.60
C GLY A 120 18.49 3.00 27.72
N TYR A 121 18.97 2.56 28.87
CA TYR A 121 18.20 2.08 30.04
C TYR A 121 16.88 2.83 30.33
N ARG A 122 16.90 4.17 30.27
CA ARG A 122 15.73 5.01 30.60
C ARG A 122 14.58 4.94 29.59
N ARG A 123 14.85 4.68 28.30
CA ARG A 123 13.81 4.66 27.26
C ARG A 123 13.29 3.26 26.95
N ALA A 124 14.01 2.21 27.40
CA ALA A 124 13.61 0.81 27.28
C ALA A 124 13.11 0.41 25.87
N ARG A 125 13.65 1.03 24.82
CA ARG A 125 13.15 0.88 23.46
C ARG A 125 13.35 -0.54 22.94
N GLY A 126 14.51 -1.13 23.25
CA GLY A 126 14.87 -2.50 22.87
C GLY A 126 13.87 -3.52 23.40
N ARG A 127 13.47 -3.41 24.68
CA ARG A 127 12.50 -4.35 25.29
C ARG A 127 11.17 -4.41 24.52
N ARG A 128 10.68 -3.27 24.03
CA ARG A 128 9.44 -3.21 23.24
C ARG A 128 9.63 -3.80 21.83
N LEU A 129 10.79 -3.55 21.21
CA LEU A 129 11.10 -4.07 19.89
C LEU A 129 11.33 -5.59 19.89
N VAL A 130 11.86 -6.16 20.99
CA VAL A 130 11.98 -7.61 21.14
C VAL A 130 10.62 -8.28 21.06
N GLY A 131 9.63 -7.78 21.80
CA GLY A 131 8.26 -8.32 21.74
C GLY A 131 7.68 -8.26 20.33
N LEU A 132 7.83 -7.10 19.67
CA LEU A 132 7.36 -6.89 18.29
C LEU A 132 7.99 -7.92 17.31
N PHE A 133 9.32 -7.93 17.21
CA PHE A 133 10.00 -8.83 16.27
C PHE A 133 9.84 -10.30 16.62
N ALA A 134 9.67 -10.65 17.89
CA ALA A 134 9.37 -12.03 18.30
C ALA A 134 7.98 -12.47 17.81
N CYS A 135 6.96 -11.61 17.96
CA CYS A 135 5.61 -11.91 17.47
C CYS A 135 5.59 -12.03 15.93
N MET A 136 6.30 -11.16 15.22
CA MET A 136 6.43 -11.26 13.76
C MET A 136 7.12 -12.57 13.32
N TYR A 137 8.17 -13.01 14.03
CA TYR A 137 8.93 -14.21 13.65
C TYR A 137 8.23 -15.53 14.03
N PHE A 138 7.77 -15.65 15.28
CA PHE A 138 7.22 -16.90 15.82
C PHE A 138 5.72 -17.07 15.55
N ALA A 139 4.95 -15.97 15.49
CA ALA A 139 3.51 -16.01 15.24
C ALA A 139 3.14 -15.53 13.81
N GLY A 140 4.12 -15.05 13.01
CA GLY A 140 3.87 -14.63 11.63
C GLY A 140 3.03 -13.36 11.50
N LEU A 141 2.96 -12.55 12.57
CA LEU A 141 2.14 -11.34 12.58
C LEU A 141 2.65 -10.30 11.59
N ARG A 142 1.73 -9.60 10.92
CA ARG A 142 2.08 -8.40 10.18
C ARG A 142 2.41 -7.28 11.18
N PRO A 143 3.31 -6.34 10.85
CA PRO A 143 3.65 -5.23 11.76
C PRO A 143 2.43 -4.45 12.29
N ALA A 144 1.39 -4.29 11.46
CA ALA A 144 0.18 -3.59 11.84
C ALA A 144 -0.70 -4.36 12.84
N GLU A 145 -0.68 -5.69 12.79
CA GLU A 145 -1.43 -6.56 13.72
C GLU A 145 -0.72 -6.59 15.08
N ASP A 146 0.61 -6.71 15.05
CA ASP A 146 1.46 -6.74 16.24
C ASP A 146 1.41 -5.44 17.06
N ILE A 147 1.36 -4.28 16.41
CA ILE A 147 1.15 -2.99 17.09
C ILE A 147 -0.24 -2.90 17.75
N GLY A 148 -1.22 -3.66 17.26
CA GLY A 148 -2.57 -3.74 17.79
C GLY A 148 -2.75 -4.72 18.95
N LEU A 149 -1.74 -5.55 19.21
CA LEU A 149 -1.81 -6.68 20.14
C LEU A 149 -1.93 -6.21 21.60
N SER A 150 -2.79 -6.88 22.37
CA SER A 150 -2.91 -6.68 23.81
C SER A 150 -2.65 -7.97 24.60
N GLU A 151 -2.35 -7.85 25.89
CA GLU A 151 -2.10 -9.00 26.76
C GLU A 151 -3.32 -9.91 26.89
N ALA A 152 -4.54 -9.34 26.82
CA ALA A 152 -5.78 -10.12 26.86
C ALA A 152 -5.97 -11.03 25.64
N ASP A 153 -5.26 -10.75 24.54
CA ASP A 153 -5.33 -11.48 23.29
C ASP A 153 -4.30 -12.63 23.22
N LEU A 154 -3.46 -12.76 24.25
CA LEU A 154 -2.36 -13.71 24.31
C LEU A 154 -2.64 -14.80 25.35
N THR A 155 -2.66 -16.05 24.88
CA THR A 155 -2.65 -17.22 25.75
C THR A 155 -1.32 -17.94 25.56
N LEU A 156 -0.36 -17.69 26.46
CA LEU A 156 0.98 -18.27 26.42
C LEU A 156 1.13 -19.30 27.57
N PRO A 157 1.19 -20.61 27.28
CA PRO A 157 1.49 -21.61 28.30
C PRO A 157 2.95 -21.51 28.73
N GLU A 158 3.29 -22.04 29.91
CA GLU A 158 4.68 -22.07 30.42
C GLU A 158 5.63 -22.81 29.47
N HIS A 159 5.13 -23.81 28.75
CA HIS A 159 5.88 -24.61 27.79
C HIS A 159 5.05 -24.87 26.53
N GLY A 160 5.71 -24.84 25.37
CA GLY A 160 5.11 -25.16 24.08
C GLY A 160 4.51 -23.95 23.36
N TRP A 161 3.60 -24.23 22.42
CA TRP A 161 2.97 -23.21 21.59
C TRP A 161 1.78 -22.57 22.30
N GLY A 162 1.73 -21.24 22.28
CA GLY A 162 0.56 -20.46 22.69
C GLY A 162 -0.37 -20.12 21.54
N THR A 163 -1.44 -19.39 21.86
CA THR A 163 -2.40 -18.87 20.88
C THR A 163 -2.47 -17.35 20.98
N VAL A 164 -2.61 -16.71 19.82
CA VAL A 164 -2.78 -15.27 19.67
C VAL A 164 -4.09 -15.00 18.94
N LEU A 165 -4.98 -14.20 19.54
CA LEU A 165 -6.24 -13.79 18.93
C LEU A 165 -6.13 -12.38 18.33
N LEU A 166 -6.05 -12.27 17.01
CA LEU A 166 -5.90 -10.98 16.33
C LEU A 166 -7.28 -10.34 16.11
N HIS A 167 -7.56 -9.26 16.82
CA HIS A 167 -8.83 -8.53 16.69
C HIS A 167 -8.67 -7.07 16.23
N ARG A 168 -7.44 -6.53 16.28
CA ARG A 168 -7.11 -5.14 15.91
C ARG A 168 -5.94 -5.11 14.95
N THR A 169 -6.08 -4.30 13.90
CA THR A 169 -4.99 -3.97 12.98
C THR A 169 -4.81 -2.47 12.96
N ARG A 170 -3.58 -2.01 13.18
CA ARG A 170 -3.21 -0.58 13.17
C ARG A 170 -2.31 -0.28 11.97
N PRO A 171 -2.88 -0.10 10.77
CA PRO A 171 -2.08 0.28 9.62
C PRO A 171 -1.47 1.67 9.86
N SER A 172 -0.16 1.78 9.62
CA SER A 172 0.51 3.09 9.62
C SER A 172 0.37 3.70 8.24
N VAL A 173 -0.38 4.80 8.13
CA VAL A 173 -0.42 5.65 6.94
C VAL A 173 0.45 6.88 7.19
N GLY A 174 1.19 7.34 6.17
CA GLY A 174 2.01 8.54 6.29
C GLY A 174 1.15 9.73 6.73
N LYS A 175 1.64 10.56 7.65
CA LYS A 175 0.89 11.70 8.24
C LYS A 175 0.22 12.62 7.21
N GLN A 176 0.81 12.71 6.02
CA GLN A 176 0.31 13.48 4.87
C GLN A 176 -0.99 12.93 4.25
N TRP A 177 -1.42 11.73 4.65
CA TRP A 177 -2.61 11.03 4.15
C TRP A 177 -3.64 10.75 5.25
N THR A 178 -3.52 11.41 6.40
CA THR A 178 -4.48 11.31 7.51
C THR A 178 -5.07 12.67 7.83
N ASP A 179 -6.39 12.76 7.84
CA ASP A 179 -7.12 13.99 8.22
C ASP A 179 -6.75 14.49 9.63
N SER A 180 -6.29 13.59 10.50
CA SER A 180 -5.90 13.89 11.89
C SER A 180 -4.40 14.19 12.10
N GLY A 181 -3.57 14.17 11.04
CA GLY A 181 -2.12 14.40 11.14
C GLY A 181 -1.32 13.39 12.01
N ARG A 182 -1.95 12.28 12.42
CA ARG A 182 -1.33 11.20 13.20
C ARG A 182 -1.03 10.03 12.28
N ALA A 183 0.12 9.38 12.45
CA ALA A 183 0.58 8.29 11.58
C ALA A 183 -0.25 6.99 11.69
N THR A 184 -1.28 6.95 12.54
CA THR A 184 -2.10 5.77 12.77
C THR A 184 -3.55 6.21 12.84
N THR A 185 -4.39 5.63 11.97
CA THR A 185 -5.84 5.75 12.06
C THR A 185 -6.31 4.90 13.24
N THR A 186 -6.80 5.53 14.29
CA THR A 186 -7.54 4.84 15.35
C THR A 186 -8.98 4.75 14.89
N GLU A 187 -9.33 3.66 14.19
CA GLU A 187 -10.74 3.27 14.09
C GLU A 187 -11.11 2.58 15.42
N GLY A 188 -12.22 3.04 16.01
CA GLY A 188 -12.72 2.63 17.32
C GLY A 188 -13.43 1.28 17.29
#